data_AF-A0A150SSA8-F1
#
_entry.id   AF-A0A150SSA8-F1
#
_cell.length_a   1.000
_cell.length_b   1.000
_cell.length_c   1.000
_cell.angle_alpha   90.00
_cell.angle_beta   90.00
_cell.angle_gamma   90.00
#
_symmetry.space_group_name_H-M   'P 1'
#
loop_
_entity.id
_entity.type
_entity.pdbx_description
1 polymer ?
#
loop_
_entity_poly.entity_id
_entity_poly.type
_entity_poly.pdbx_seq_one_letter_code
_entity_poly.pdbx_strand_id
1 'polypeptide(L)' 'MRPARRPRSAAAILRSVPPEDRLIMRRLGFDLNDPEFAALFVEGVRAADDAIAEQERWERELSLR' A
#
# COMPACT_ATOMS: atom_id res chain seq x y z
N MET A 1 11.30 20.46 -9.13
CA MET A 1 10.74 19.10 -9.23
C MET A 1 10.94 18.40 -7.89
N ARG A 2 9.87 18.08 -7.15
CA ARG A 2 9.98 17.09 -6.06
C ARG A 2 10.42 15.77 -6.71
N PRO A 3 11.45 15.07 -6.22
CA PRO A 3 11.79 13.76 -6.76
C PRO A 3 10.55 12.87 -6.64
N ALA A 4 10.17 12.23 -7.75
CA ALA A 4 9.11 11.23 -7.72
C ALA A 4 9.47 10.23 -6.61
N ARG A 5 8.64 10.16 -5.58
CA ARG A 5 8.87 9.26 -4.44
C ARG A 5 9.01 7.86 -5.04
N ARG A 6 10.19 7.24 -4.95
CA ARG A 6 10.38 5.89 -5.49
C ARG A 6 9.34 4.98 -4.84
N PRO A 7 8.64 4.13 -5.62
CA PRO A 7 7.67 3.21 -5.03
C PRO A 7 8.38 2.34 -4.00
N ARG A 8 7.73 2.15 -2.85
CA ARG A 8 8.29 1.29 -1.78
C ARG A 8 8.48 -0.12 -2.34
N SER A 9 9.60 -0.74 -1.98
CA SER A 9 9.80 -2.16 -2.33
C SER A 9 8.77 -3.04 -1.63
N ALA A 10 8.45 -4.19 -2.22
CA ALA A 10 7.54 -5.17 -1.61
C ALA A 10 7.96 -5.53 -0.17
N ALA A 11 9.27 -5.74 0.04
CA ALA A 11 9.82 -6.02 1.36
C ALA A 11 9.65 -4.85 2.35
N ALA A 12 9.75 -3.60 1.87
CA ALA A 12 9.50 -2.43 2.71
C ALA A 12 8.01 -2.30 3.08
N ILE A 13 7.09 -2.59 2.16
CA ILE A 13 5.65 -2.62 2.42
C ILE A 13 5.33 -3.69 3.46
N LEU A 14 5.80 -4.91 3.26
CA LEU A 14 5.58 -6.01 4.20
C LEU A 14 6.15 -5.67 5.59
N ARG A 15 7.41 -5.18 5.67
CA ARG A 15 8.01 -4.80 6.96
C ARG A 15 7.29 -3.65 7.67
N SER A 16 6.53 -2.83 6.93
CA SER A 16 5.75 -1.73 7.52
C SER A 16 4.46 -2.18 8.20
N VAL A 17 4.01 -3.42 7.96
CA VAL A 17 2.79 -3.95 8.61
C VAL A 17 3.10 -4.25 10.08
N PRO A 18 2.39 -3.62 11.04
CA PRO A 18 2.56 -3.88 12.46
C PRO A 18 2.40 -5.38 12.81
N PRO A 19 3.14 -5.89 13.80
CA PRO A 19 3.01 -7.28 14.24
C PRO A 19 1.58 -7.67 14.67
N GLU A 20 0.86 -6.75 15.31
CA GLU A 20 -0.52 -6.97 15.75
C GLU A 20 -1.47 -7.16 14.55
N ASP A 21 -1.35 -6.30 13.53
CA ASP A 21 -2.12 -6.40 12.30
C ASP A 21 -1.81 -7.72 11.56
N ARG A 22 -0.53 -8.12 11.52
CA ARG A 22 -0.14 -9.43 10.96
C ARG A 22 -0.84 -10.59 11.67
N LEU A 23 -0.99 -10.53 12.99
CA LEU A 23 -1.71 -11.55 13.76
C LEU A 23 -3.21 -11.54 13.46
N ILE A 24 -3.82 -10.36 13.33
CA ILE A 24 -5.23 -10.22 12.97
C ILE A 24 -5.49 -10.78 11.57
N MET A 25 -4.69 -10.39 10.58
CA MET A 25 -4.80 -10.88 9.20
C MET A 25 -4.67 -12.41 9.15
N ARG A 26 -3.71 -12.97 9.89
CA ARG A 26 -3.56 -14.43 9.98
C ARG A 26 -4.78 -15.12 10.58
N ARG A 27 -5.40 -14.55 11.62
CA ARG A 27 -6.66 -15.09 12.20
C ARG A 27 -7.83 -15.05 11.21
N LEU A 28 -7.80 -14.13 10.25
CA LEU A 28 -8.78 -14.02 9.17
C LEU A 28 -8.43 -14.89 7.93
N GLY A 29 -7.34 -15.67 7.99
CA GLY A 29 -6.90 -16.54 6.89
C GLY A 29 -5.93 -15.90 5.91
N PHE A 30 -5.43 -14.69 6.17
CA PHE A 30 -4.47 -13.98 5.32
C PHE A 30 -3.08 -13.99 5.97
N ASP A 31 -2.27 -15.01 5.69
CA ASP A 31 -0.91 -15.11 6.26
C ASP A 31 0.12 -14.43 5.35
N LEU A 32 0.68 -13.30 5.80
CA LEU A 32 1.72 -12.57 5.04
C LEU A 32 3.08 -13.28 4.99
N ASN A 33 3.24 -14.44 5.64
CA ASN A 33 4.39 -15.32 5.43
C ASN A 33 4.18 -16.28 4.26
N ASP A 34 2.93 -16.46 3.81
CA ASP A 34 2.62 -17.15 2.57
C ASP A 34 2.95 -16.23 1.38
N PRO A 35 3.77 -16.68 0.40
CA PRO A 35 4.17 -15.86 -0.72
C PRO A 35 3.02 -15.36 -1.60
N GLU A 36 1.94 -16.14 -1.76
CA GLU A 36 0.79 -15.79 -2.58
C GLU A 36 0.00 -14.66 -1.92
N PHE A 37 -0.30 -14.81 -0.62
CA PHE A 37 -0.97 -13.75 0.15
C PHE A 37 -0.10 -12.50 0.28
N ALA A 38 1.21 -12.64 0.45
CA ALA A 38 2.12 -11.51 0.50
C ALA A 38 2.15 -10.73 -0.83
N ALA A 39 2.10 -11.43 -1.97
CA ALA A 39 2.04 -10.81 -3.28
C ALA A 39 0.73 -10.03 -3.48
N LEU A 40 -0.41 -10.65 -3.19
CA LEU A 40 -1.73 -10.02 -3.27
C LEU A 40 -1.85 -8.79 -2.37
N PHE A 41 -1.32 -8.86 -1.15
CA PHE A 41 -1.31 -7.72 -0.23
C PHE A 41 -0.50 -6.55 -0.80
N VAL A 42 0.71 -6.81 -1.32
CA VAL A 42 1.57 -5.77 -1.90
C VAL A 42 0.93 -5.14 -3.14
N GLU A 43 0.27 -5.95 -3.96
CA GLU A 43 -0.49 -5.46 -5.12
C GLU A 43 -1.63 -4.54 -4.69
N GLY A 44 -2.45 -4.96 -3.71
CA GLY A 44 -3.54 -4.16 -3.18
C GLY A 44 -3.06 -2.82 -2.58
N VAL A 45 -1.95 -2.83 -1.83
CA VAL A 45 -1.37 -1.58 -1.30
C VAL A 45 -0.93 -0.64 -2.42
N ARG A 46 -0.35 -1.15 -3.51
CA ARG A 46 0.04 -0.32 -4.66
C ARG A 46 -1.16 0.28 -5.37
N ALA A 47 -2.19 -0.52 -5.61
CA ALA A 47 -3.43 -0.04 -6.21
C ALA A 47 -4.09 1.06 -5.36
N ALA A 48 -4.07 0.91 -4.03
CA ALA A 48 -4.55 1.92 -3.11
C ALA A 48 -3.68 3.20 -3.14
N ASP A 49 -2.35 3.07 -3.10
CA ASP A 49 -1.42 4.20 -3.19
C ASP A 49 -1.65 4.99 -4.49
N ASP A 50 -1.86 4.31 -5.63
CA ASP A 50 -2.15 4.93 -6.92
C ASP A 50 -3.51 5.65 -6.93
N ALA A 51 -4.56 5.02 -6.38
CA ALA A 51 -5.89 5.62 -6.29
C ALA A 51 -5.89 6.87 -5.38
N ILE A 52 -5.18 6.84 -4.26
CA ILE A 52 -4.99 7.99 -3.38
C ILE A 52 -4.24 9.11 -4.11
N ALA A 53 -3.16 8.77 -4.84
CA ALA A 53 -2.39 9.75 -5.59
C ALA A 53 -3.20 10.39 -6.74
N GLU A 54 -4.10 9.64 -7.36
CA GLU A 54 -5.07 10.18 -8.31
C GLU A 54 -6.06 11.13 -7.63
N GLN A 55 -6.69 10.71 -6.53
CA GLN A 55 -7.61 11.55 -5.77
C GLN A 55 -6.96 12.87 -5.33
N GLU A 56 -5.74 12.82 -4.78
CA GLU A 56 -5.00 14.03 -4.39
C GLU A 56 -4.71 14.97 -5.57
N ARG A 57 -4.52 14.45 -6.79
CA ARG A 57 -4.32 15.28 -7.99
C ARG A 57 -5.61 15.99 -8.36
N TRP A 58 -6.73 15.27 -8.39
CA TRP A 58 -8.05 15.84 -8.63
C TRP A 58 -8.41 16.93 -7.61
N GLU A 59 -8.17 16.69 -6.32
CA GLU A 59 -8.42 17.69 -5.27
C GLU A 59 -7.56 18.95 -5.42
N ARG A 60 -6.28 18.80 -5.79
CA ARG A 60 -5.41 19.95 -6.08
C ARG A 60 -5.92 20.74 -7.29
N GLU A 61 -6.31 20.07 -8.36
CA GLU A 61 -6.84 20.73 -9.56
C GLU A 61 -8.15 21.48 -9.29
N LEU A 62 -9.03 20.94 -8.45
CA LEU A 62 -10.24 21.63 -7.99
C LEU A 62 -9.92 22.85 -7.13
N SER A 63 -8.92 22.75 -6.23
CA SER A 63 -8.53 23.87 -5.36
C SER A 63 -7.85 25.04 -6.09
N LEU A 64 -7.39 24.82 -7.33
CA LEU A 64 -6.74 25.82 -8.18
C LEU A 64 -7.71 26.49 -9.19
N ARG A 65 -8.99 26.07 -9.20
CA ARG A 65 -10.06 26.68 -10.00
C ARG A 65 -10.89 27.63 -9.16
#